data_AF-A0A4C1V4G5-F1
#
_entry.id   AF-A0A4C1V4G5-F1
#
_cell.length_a   1.000
_cell.length_b   1.000
_cell.length_c   1.000
_cell.angle_alpha   90.00
_cell.angle_beta   90.00
_cell.angle_gamma   90.00
#
_symmetry.space_group_name_H-M   'P 1'
#
loop_
_entity.id
_entity.type
_entity.pdbx_description
1 polymer ?
#
loop_
_entity_poly.entity_id
_entity_poly.type
_entity_poly.pdbx_seq_one_letter_code
_entity_poly.pdbx_strand_id
1 'polypeptide(L)'
;MKSQHLHLIAAAECFYHKEGKTQAPSEFVVVAGKLYRSFFNPNEDKEQISNVTEIKIPPRFFSQLTSYQDDIALVFLSTPYIFNNYVSPVCLNFDPTFDRIQLIEGRLGQ
;
A
#
# COMPACT_ATOMS: atom_id res chain seq x y z
N MET A 1 10.16 -7.50 21.78
CA MET A 1 9.79 -6.26 21.07
C MET A 1 9.12 -6.65 19.77
N LYS A 2 7.79 -6.57 19.66
CA LYS A 2 7.11 -6.87 18.39
C LYS A 2 7.35 -5.70 17.44
N SER A 3 8.01 -5.95 16.32
CA SER A 3 8.15 -4.96 15.25
C SER A 3 6.74 -4.66 14.72
N GLN A 4 6.24 -3.46 14.98
CA GLN A 4 4.97 -2.98 14.45
C GLN A 4 5.27 -2.28 13.14
N HIS A 5 4.86 -2.88 12.01
CA HIS A 5 5.11 -2.33 10.69
C HIS A 5 4.11 -1.20 10.39
N LEU A 6 4.63 0.02 10.24
CA LEU A 6 3.85 1.26 10.04
C LEU A 6 3.73 1.66 8.57
N HIS A 7 4.11 0.77 7.65
CA HIS A 7 4.34 1.09 6.25
C HIS A 7 3.46 0.24 5.36
N LEU A 8 2.85 0.87 4.37
CA LEU A 8 2.07 0.21 3.32
C LEU A 8 2.69 0.52 1.96
N ILE A 9 2.53 -0.40 1.03
CA ILE A 9 2.88 -0.21 -0.37
C ILE A 9 1.58 -0.04 -1.15
N ALA A 10 1.54 0.96 -2.02
CA ALA A 10 0.44 1.25 -2.92
C ALA A 10 0.98 1.77 -4.25
N ALA A 11 0.11 2.03 -5.24
CA ALA A 11 0.49 2.70 -6.48
C ALA A 11 0.66 4.21 -6.24
N ALA A 12 1.62 4.83 -6.92
CA ALA A 12 1.83 6.28 -6.85
C ALA A 12 0.69 7.05 -7.50
N GLU A 13 0.13 6.54 -8.60
CA GLU A 13 -1.00 7.13 -9.32
C GLU A 13 -2.21 7.38 -8.41
N CYS A 14 -2.39 6.59 -7.33
CA CYS A 14 -3.47 6.78 -6.35
C CYS A 14 -3.37 8.08 -5.55
N PHE A 15 -2.19 8.67 -5.43
CA PHE A 15 -1.91 9.85 -4.60
C PHE A 15 -1.30 11.00 -5.40
N TYR A 16 -1.14 10.82 -6.71
CA TYR A 16 -0.47 11.77 -7.57
C TYR A 16 -1.47 12.67 -8.28
N HIS A 17 -1.30 13.98 -8.14
CA HIS A 17 -2.07 14.97 -8.86
C HIS A 17 -1.46 15.25 -10.24
N LYS A 18 -2.30 15.52 -11.24
CA LYS A 18 -1.90 15.78 -12.64
C LYS A 18 -0.91 16.95 -12.82
N GLU A 19 -0.72 17.77 -11.79
CA GLU A 19 0.20 18.92 -11.75
C GLU A 19 1.59 18.58 -11.19
N GLY A 20 1.90 17.30 -10.95
CA GLY A 20 3.21 16.92 -10.39
C GLY A 20 3.31 17.08 -8.88
N LYS A 21 2.18 17.03 -8.17
CA LYS A 21 2.13 17.17 -6.72
C LYS A 21 1.50 15.94 -6.09
N THR A 22 2.08 15.48 -4.99
CA THR A 22 1.45 14.48 -4.13
C THR A 22 0.29 15.12 -3.36
N GLN A 23 -0.83 14.41 -3.28
CA GLN A 23 -1.97 14.80 -2.47
C GLN A 23 -1.63 14.83 -0.97
N ALA A 24 -2.39 15.60 -0.19
CA ALA A 24 -2.09 15.77 1.22
C ALA A 24 -2.40 14.49 2.00
N PRO A 25 -1.50 14.00 2.89
CA PRO A 25 -1.75 12.82 3.73
C PRO A 25 -3.07 12.86 4.51
N SER A 26 -3.48 14.05 4.96
CA SER A 26 -4.73 14.26 5.70
C SER A 26 -6.01 13.97 4.90
N GLU A 27 -5.91 13.85 3.58
CA GLU A 27 -7.04 13.44 2.73
C GLU A 27 -7.29 11.93 2.78
N PHE A 28 -6.39 11.16 3.42
CA PHE A 28 -6.41 9.71 3.39
C PHE A 28 -6.49 9.08 4.79
N VAL A 29 -7.31 8.03 4.85
CA VAL A 29 -7.28 7.03 5.90
C VAL A 29 -7.08 5.67 5.26
N VAL A 30 -6.43 4.76 5.97
CA VAL A 30 -6.36 3.36 5.55
C VAL A 30 -7.18 2.54 6.53
N VAL A 31 -7.93 1.58 5.97
CA VAL A 31 -8.71 0.63 6.73
C VAL A 31 -8.24 -0.78 6.37
N ALA A 32 -7.79 -1.53 7.37
CA ALA A 32 -7.36 -2.92 7.23
C ALA A 32 -8.40 -3.88 7.84
N GLY A 33 -8.43 -5.12 7.35
CA GLY A 33 -9.31 -6.16 7.90
C GLY A 33 -10.77 -6.06 7.45
N LYS A 34 -11.05 -5.31 6.38
CA LYS A 34 -12.40 -5.23 5.80
C LYS A 34 -12.75 -6.49 5.01
N LEU A 35 -13.98 -6.97 5.19
CA LEU A 35 -14.64 -7.96 4.34
C LEU A 35 -15.61 -7.30 3.36
N TYR A 36 -16.27 -6.22 3.77
CA TYR A 36 -17.27 -5.53 2.96
C TYR A 36 -16.73 -4.24 2.36
N ARG A 37 -17.15 -3.93 1.13
CA ARG A 37 -16.68 -2.71 0.42
C ARG A 37 -17.21 -1.41 1.04
N SER A 38 -18.39 -1.44 1.67
CA SER A 38 -18.97 -0.26 2.30
C SER A 38 -18.04 0.24 3.39
N PHE A 39 -17.77 1.55 3.41
CA PHE A 39 -16.91 2.12 4.44
C PHE A 39 -17.51 1.88 5.83
N PHE A 40 -18.80 2.17 6.00
CA PHE A 40 -19.57 1.82 7.19
C PHE A 40 -20.39 0.56 6.92
N ASN A 41 -20.16 -0.49 7.70
CA ASN A 41 -21.01 -1.67 7.73
C ASN A 41 -21.25 -2.09 9.18
N PRO A 42 -22.52 -2.16 9.65
CA PRO A 42 -22.81 -2.55 11.03
C PRO A 42 -22.37 -3.99 11.38
N ASN A 43 -22.14 -4.84 10.38
CA ASN A 43 -21.69 -6.23 10.57
C ASN A 43 -20.15 -6.37 10.51
N GLU A 44 -19.42 -5.26 10.63
CA GLU A 44 -17.95 -5.23 10.51
C GLU A 44 -17.33 -4.71 11.80
N ASP A 45 -16.78 -5.61 12.62
CA ASP A 45 -16.23 -5.31 13.94
C ASP A 45 -14.72 -5.64 14.07
N LYS A 46 -14.09 -6.10 12.98
CA LYS A 46 -12.68 -6.49 12.93
C LYS A 46 -11.78 -5.50 12.22
N GLU A 47 -12.36 -4.44 11.65
CA GLU A 47 -11.61 -3.44 10.91
C GLU A 47 -10.73 -2.59 11.84
N GLN A 48 -9.60 -2.15 11.31
CA GLN A 48 -8.70 -1.24 11.98
C GLN A 48 -8.47 -0.04 11.07
N ILE A 49 -8.73 1.16 11.58
CA ILE A 49 -8.61 2.42 10.84
C ILE A 49 -7.38 3.16 11.35
N SER A 50 -6.54 3.66 10.44
CA SER A 50 -5.45 4.58 10.77
C SER A 50 -5.39 5.73 9.78
N ASN A 51 -5.16 6.93 10.30
CA ASN A 51 -4.83 8.10 9.48
C ASN A 51 -3.46 7.93 8.82
N VAL A 52 -3.27 8.57 7.67
CA VAL A 52 -1.99 8.66 6.97
C VAL A 52 -1.21 9.90 7.43
N THR A 53 0.06 9.72 7.77
CA THR A 53 0.95 10.81 8.21
C THR A 53 1.86 11.30 7.11
N GLU A 54 2.25 10.41 6.20
CA GLU A 54 3.18 10.72 5.11
C GLU A 54 2.93 9.80 3.91
N ILE A 55 3.13 10.35 2.71
CA ILE A 55 3.10 9.62 1.44
C ILE A 55 4.41 9.94 0.72
N LYS A 56 5.20 8.91 0.39
CA LYS A 56 6.44 9.05 -0.38
C LYS A 56 6.26 8.44 -1.76
N ILE A 57 6.42 9.27 -2.78
CA ILE A 57 6.41 8.88 -4.20
C ILE A 57 7.83 9.10 -4.76
N PRO A 58 8.36 8.18 -5.59
CA PRO A 58 9.62 8.38 -6.28
C PRO A 58 9.63 9.66 -7.12
N PRO A 59 10.71 10.45 -7.11
CA PRO A 59 10.79 11.71 -7.88
C PRO A 59 10.73 11.49 -9.40
N ARG A 60 10.99 10.26 -9.85
CA ARG A 60 10.91 9.86 -11.26
C ARG A 60 9.49 9.51 -11.72
N PHE A 61 8.55 9.31 -10.80
CA PHE A 61 7.18 9.02 -11.18
C PHE A 61 6.50 10.27 -11.75
N PHE A 62 6.05 10.20 -13.00
CA PHE A 62 5.26 11.26 -13.65
C PHE A 62 4.10 10.68 -14.46
N SER A 63 3.35 9.74 -13.85
CA SER A 63 2.13 9.16 -14.43
C SER A 63 2.37 8.70 -15.89
N GLN A 64 1.46 9.04 -16.79
CA GLN A 64 1.54 8.72 -18.23
C GLN A 64 2.79 9.26 -18.93
N LEU A 65 3.38 10.36 -18.46
CA LEU A 65 4.56 10.95 -19.13
C LEU A 65 5.82 10.10 -18.96
N THR A 66 5.88 9.29 -17.90
CA THR A 66 6.95 8.29 -17.71
C THR A 66 6.44 6.87 -17.94
N SER A 67 5.31 6.69 -18.65
CA SER A 67 4.69 5.38 -18.88
C SER A 67 4.49 4.58 -17.59
N TYR A 68 4.10 5.25 -16.50
CA TYR A 68 3.94 4.66 -15.16
C TYR A 68 5.22 4.02 -14.59
N GLN A 69 6.39 4.45 -15.06
CA GLN A 69 7.65 4.05 -14.44
C GLN A 69 7.69 4.51 -12.99
N ASP A 70 8.11 3.61 -12.10
CA ASP A 70 8.13 3.78 -10.65
C ASP A 70 6.75 4.11 -10.04
N ASP A 71 5.68 3.51 -10.57
CA ASP A 71 4.31 3.62 -10.01
C ASP A 71 4.18 2.86 -8.67
N ILE A 72 4.87 3.37 -7.66
CA ILE A 72 4.91 2.84 -6.29
C ILE A 72 4.92 3.99 -5.29
N ALA A 73 4.15 3.86 -4.21
CA ALA A 73 4.12 4.78 -3.09
C ALA A 73 4.34 4.03 -1.77
N LEU A 74 5.10 4.64 -0.87
CA LEU A 74 5.16 4.24 0.52
C LEU A 74 4.23 5.13 1.34
N VAL A 75 3.29 4.52 2.04
CA VAL A 75 2.29 5.21 2.87
C VAL A 75 2.58 4.90 4.34
N PHE A 76 2.74 5.97 5.13
CA PHE A 76 3.06 5.89 6.54
C PHE A 76 1.81 6.18 7.37
N LEU A 77 1.57 5.34 8.37
CA LEU A 77 0.38 5.42 9.21
C LEU A 77 0.67 6.12 10.54
N SER A 78 -0.35 6.76 11.12
CA SER A 78 -0.27 7.35 12.46
C SER A 78 -0.24 6.30 13.57
N THR A 79 -0.96 5.19 13.36
CA THR A 79 -1.09 4.10 14.34
C THR A 79 -0.81 2.76 13.64
N PRO A 80 0.06 1.91 14.20
CA PRO A 80 0.32 0.60 13.61
C PRO A 80 -0.85 -0.35 13.80
N TYR A 81 -1.06 -1.25 12.84
CA TYR A 81 -2.07 -2.30 12.96
C TYR A 81 -1.64 -3.41 13.91
N ILE A 82 -2.63 -3.96 14.61
CA ILE A 82 -2.48 -5.14 15.45
C ILE A 82 -2.72 -6.36 14.57
N PHE A 83 -1.69 -7.18 14.37
CA PHE A 83 -1.82 -8.40 13.59
C PHE A 83 -2.67 -9.44 14.29
N ASN A 84 -3.57 -10.05 13.53
CA ASN A 84 -4.51 -11.08 13.95
C ASN A 84 -4.95 -11.91 12.72
N ASN A 85 -5.98 -12.73 12.87
CA ASN A 85 -6.48 -13.58 11.78
C ASN A 85 -7.09 -12.81 10.59
N TYR A 86 -7.35 -11.50 10.75
CA TYR A 86 -7.98 -10.62 9.75
C TYR A 86 -7.00 -9.60 9.17
N VAL A 87 -5.91 -9.31 9.88
CA VAL A 87 -4.87 -8.37 9.46
C VAL A 87 -3.50 -9.01 9.62
N SER A 88 -2.85 -9.30 8.50
CA SER A 88 -1.49 -9.82 8.45
C SER A 88 -0.68 -9.07 7.38
N PRO A 89 0.65 -8.94 7.56
CA PRO A 89 1.51 -8.37 6.54
C PRO A 89 1.76 -9.39 5.42
N VAL A 90 2.15 -8.88 4.26
CA VAL A 90 2.71 -9.69 3.17
C VAL A 90 4.24 -9.64 3.23
N CYS A 91 4.89 -10.73 2.87
CA CYS A 91 6.35 -10.78 2.74
C CYS A 91 6.79 -10.14 1.42
N LEU A 92 7.91 -9.43 1.46
CA LEU A 92 8.61 -8.96 0.26
C LEU A 92 9.92 -9.73 0.13
N ASN A 93 10.19 -10.21 -1.07
CA ASN A 93 11.46 -10.84 -1.41
C ASN A 93 12.22 -9.91 -2.36
N PHE A 94 13.49 -9.67 -2.06
CA PHE A 94 14.39 -8.87 -2.89
C PHE A 94 15.52 -9.72 -3.50
N ASP A 95 15.40 -11.05 -3.42
CA ASP A 95 16.31 -11.96 -4.10
C ASP A 95 16.06 -11.92 -5.61
N PRO A 96 17.02 -11.43 -6.42
CA PRO A 96 16.85 -11.35 -7.87
C PRO A 96 16.66 -12.73 -8.52
N THR A 97 17.09 -13.81 -7.85
CA THR A 97 16.87 -15.18 -8.31
C THR A 97 15.39 -15.54 -8.23
N PHE A 98 14.72 -15.15 -7.14
CA PHE A 98 13.29 -15.39 -6.95
C PHE A 98 12.46 -14.61 -7.98
N ASP A 99 12.79 -13.34 -8.21
CA ASP A 99 12.12 -12.49 -9.21
C ASP A 99 12.20 -13.11 -10.61
N ARG A 100 13.39 -13.57 -11.01
CA ARG A 100 13.59 -14.23 -12.32
C ARG A 100 12.77 -15.50 -12.48
N ILE A 101 12.56 -16.23 -11.39
CA ILE A 101 11.78 -17.47 -11.42
C ILE A 101 10.28 -17.16 -11.49
N GLN A 102 9.80 -16.13 -10.79
CA GLN A 102 8.38 -15.79 -10.73
C GLN A 102 7.88 -15.05 -11.98
N LEU A 103 8.70 -14.19 -12.59
CA LEU A 103 8.30 -13.31 -13.71
C LEU A 103 8.43 -13.98 -15.09
N ILE A 104 8.11 -15.27 -15.17
CA ILE A 104 8.14 -16.03 -16.42
C ILE A 104 6.71 -16.19 -16.94
N GLU A 105 6.50 -15.88 -18.22
CA GLU A 105 5.21 -16.03 -18.89
C GLU A 105 4.65 -17.45 -18.66
N GLY A 106 3.40 -17.52 -18.22
CA GLY A 106 2.72 -18.79 -17.92
C GLY A 106 2.95 -19.35 -16.52
N ARG A 107 3.82 -18.76 -15.67
CA ARG A 107 3.84 -19.07 -14.24
C ARG A 107 2.81 -18.22 -13.49
N LEU A 108 1.92 -18.89 -12.78
CA LEU A 108 1.19 -18.26 -11.69
C LEU A 108 2.18 -18.11 -10.52
N GLY A 109 2.31 -16.90 -9.97
CA GLY A 109 3.19 -16.65 -8.83
C GLY A 109 2.99 -17.67 -7.71
N GLN A 110 4.07 -18.03 -7.01
CA GLN A 110 4.03 -19.01 -5.91
C GLN A 110 3.36 -18.42 -4.67
#